data_AF-A0A0B1RWY4-F1
#
_entry.id   AF-A0A0B1RWY4-F1
#
_cell.length_a   1.000
_cell.length_b   1.000
_cell.length_c   1.000
_cell.angle_alpha   90.00
_cell.angle_beta   90.00
_cell.angle_gamma   90.00
#
_symmetry.space_group_name_H-M   'P 1'
#
loop_
_entity.id
_entity.type
_entity.pdbx_description
1 polymer ?
#
loop_
_entity_poly.entity_id
_entity_poly.type
_entity_poly.pdbx_seq_one_letter_code
_entity_poly.pdbx_strand_id
1 'polypeptide(L)'
;MFTDQVRVLEMPGSSTINSCSACNSEGTYHCFHCRGLGTDKCNFCRGTGMKSGVAHPAVYTHPMVATFPHLPKPRTSIFQADLSRGYASSSTAMVRHGNNQVYGLGTPMHFMSKTGVPPPGIGTHDLCYMCHGRGVKECHHCKGCGKKPCTACCGTGSVRNFTKLKVYL
;
A
#
# COMPACT_ATOMS: atom_id res chain seq x y z
N MET A 1 49.81 -11.40 -37.02
CA MET A 1 48.34 -11.30 -36.91
C MET A 1 48.02 -10.05 -36.11
N PHE A 2 47.27 -9.10 -36.67
CA PHE A 2 46.72 -7.98 -35.91
C PHE A 2 45.39 -8.44 -35.30
N THR A 3 45.24 -8.30 -33.98
CA THR A 3 44.00 -8.61 -33.25
C THR A 3 43.31 -7.30 -32.91
N ASP A 4 42.09 -7.10 -33.38
CA ASP A 4 41.29 -5.92 -33.04
C ASP A 4 41.11 -5.84 -31.52
N GLN A 5 41.60 -4.76 -30.91
CA GLN A 5 41.43 -4.51 -29.49
C GLN A 5 40.39 -3.41 -29.29
N VAL A 6 39.24 -3.76 -28.70
CA VAL A 6 38.21 -2.80 -28.35
C VAL A 6 38.37 -2.39 -26.90
N ARG A 7 38.64 -1.09 -26.65
CA ARG A 7 38.66 -0.52 -25.30
C ARG A 7 37.44 0.37 -25.08
N VAL A 8 36.77 0.21 -23.94
CA VAL A 8 35.67 1.06 -23.50
C VAL A 8 36.18 1.97 -22.40
N LEU A 9 36.11 3.29 -22.63
CA LEU A 9 36.63 4.31 -21.72
C LEU A 9 35.49 5.29 -21.37
N GLU A 10 35.46 5.79 -20.14
CA GLU A 10 34.58 6.90 -19.78
C GLU A 10 35.19 8.22 -20.27
N MET A 11 34.40 9.05 -20.93
CA MET A 11 34.88 10.34 -21.41
C MET A 11 35.13 11.29 -20.22
N PRO A 12 36.35 11.83 -20.05
CA PRO A 12 36.68 12.75 -18.97
C PRO A 12 35.76 13.98 -18.99
N GLY A 13 35.28 14.42 -17.82
CA GLY A 13 34.42 15.61 -17.68
C GLY A 13 32.98 15.44 -18.16
N SER A 14 32.59 14.27 -18.69
CA SER A 14 31.22 14.03 -19.18
C SER A 14 30.21 13.65 -18.10
N SER A 15 30.63 13.49 -16.84
CA SER A 15 29.75 12.97 -15.81
C SER A 15 28.84 14.04 -15.24
N THR A 16 27.52 13.88 -15.43
CA THR A 16 26.49 14.77 -14.89
C THR A 16 25.53 13.99 -13.98
N ILE A 17 25.06 14.65 -12.92
CA ILE A 17 24.04 14.10 -12.01
C ILE A 17 22.69 14.64 -12.46
N ASN A 18 21.82 13.76 -12.90
CA ASN A 18 20.46 14.10 -13.31
C ASN A 18 19.46 13.53 -12.33
N SER A 19 18.29 14.17 -12.23
CA SER A 19 17.15 13.60 -11.50
C SER A 19 16.74 12.27 -12.12
N CYS A 20 16.42 11.30 -11.27
CA CYS A 20 15.98 9.99 -11.73
C CYS A 20 14.57 10.12 -12.33
N SER A 21 14.45 9.90 -13.64
CA SER A 21 13.17 9.93 -14.35
C SER A 21 12.24 8.78 -13.95
N ALA A 22 12.80 7.61 -13.59
CA ALA A 22 12.03 6.42 -13.24
C ALA A 22 11.22 6.57 -11.94
N CYS A 23 11.73 7.34 -10.97
CA CYS A 23 11.02 7.65 -9.72
C CYS A 23 10.69 9.14 -9.57
N ASN A 24 10.86 9.92 -10.64
CA ASN A 24 10.69 11.38 -10.63
C ASN A 24 11.35 12.05 -9.41
N SER A 25 12.62 11.74 -9.14
CA SER A 25 13.38 12.19 -7.95
C SER A 25 12.87 11.76 -6.57
N GLU A 26 11.83 10.92 -6.45
CA GLU A 26 11.31 10.43 -5.15
C GLU A 26 12.24 9.37 -4.51
N GLY A 27 13.13 8.74 -5.28
CA GLY A 27 13.99 7.65 -4.83
C GLY A 27 13.27 6.33 -4.56
N THR A 28 11.94 6.32 -4.56
CA THR A 28 11.13 5.12 -4.32
C THR A 28 9.99 5.03 -5.33
N TYR A 29 9.48 3.82 -5.58
CA TYR A 29 8.23 3.60 -6.28
C TYR A 29 7.23 2.92 -5.35
N HIS A 30 5.94 3.19 -5.55
CA HIS A 30 4.89 2.52 -4.80
C HIS A 30 4.87 1.02 -5.12
N CYS A 31 4.64 0.19 -4.11
CA CYS A 31 4.50 -1.24 -4.31
C CYS A 31 3.26 -1.51 -5.15
N PHE A 32 3.39 -2.21 -6.28
CA PHE A 32 2.28 -2.52 -7.18
C PHE A 32 1.17 -3.35 -6.53
N HIS A 33 1.51 -4.23 -5.58
CA HIS A 33 0.54 -5.11 -4.93
C HIS A 33 -0.38 -4.36 -3.96
N CYS A 34 0.19 -3.51 -3.11
CA CYS A 34 -0.59 -2.73 -2.13
C CYS A 34 -0.79 -1.27 -2.55
N ARG A 35 -0.39 -0.88 -3.76
CA ARG A 35 -0.51 0.48 -4.33
C ARG A 35 -0.03 1.60 -3.39
N GLY A 36 1.06 1.37 -2.66
CA GLY A 36 1.59 2.37 -1.71
C GLY A 36 1.07 2.25 -0.27
N LEU A 37 0.08 1.40 -0.01
CA LEU A 37 -0.58 1.32 1.30
C LEU A 37 0.23 0.56 2.35
N GLY A 38 1.10 -0.35 1.92
CA GLY A 38 1.91 -1.21 2.80
C GLY A 38 1.15 -2.39 3.39
N THR A 39 -0.17 -2.40 3.30
CA THR A 39 -1.03 -3.47 3.81
C THR A 39 -1.97 -3.99 2.73
N ASP A 40 -2.32 -5.26 2.85
CA ASP A 40 -3.27 -5.96 1.99
C ASP A 40 -4.50 -6.36 2.83
N LYS A 41 -5.63 -6.57 2.18
CA LYS A 41 -6.82 -7.09 2.88
C LYS A 41 -6.54 -8.49 3.41
N CYS A 42 -7.10 -8.78 4.58
CA CYS A 42 -7.14 -10.15 5.05
C CYS A 42 -8.07 -10.96 4.13
N ASN A 43 -7.56 -12.02 3.51
CA ASN A 43 -8.35 -12.89 2.64
C ASN A 43 -9.44 -13.66 3.39
N PHE A 44 -9.20 -13.98 4.67
CA PHE A 44 -10.12 -14.77 5.50
C PHE A 44 -11.37 -14.00 5.90
N CYS A 45 -11.24 -12.74 6.29
CA CYS A 45 -12.38 -11.89 6.69
C CYS A 45 -12.72 -10.80 5.66
N ARG A 46 -12.05 -10.80 4.50
CA ARG A 46 -12.24 -9.82 3.42
C ARG A 46 -12.19 -8.34 3.84
N GLY A 47 -11.51 -8.02 4.95
CA GLY A 47 -11.45 -6.65 5.46
C GLY A 47 -12.32 -6.34 6.69
N THR A 48 -13.20 -7.24 7.12
CA THR A 48 -14.13 -6.97 8.24
C THR A 48 -13.50 -7.16 9.62
N GLY A 49 -12.43 -7.94 9.70
CA GLY A 49 -11.78 -8.27 10.97
C GLY A 49 -12.52 -9.31 11.80
N MET A 50 -13.65 -9.84 11.33
CA MET A 50 -14.49 -10.79 12.08
C MET A 50 -14.47 -12.20 11.47
N LYS A 51 -14.78 -13.21 12.29
CA LYS A 51 -14.97 -14.61 11.85
C LYS A 51 -16.24 -14.76 11.01
N SER A 52 -16.23 -15.67 10.04
CA SER A 52 -17.40 -16.04 9.25
C SER A 52 -18.51 -16.56 10.17
N GLY A 53 -19.70 -15.97 10.11
CA GLY A 53 -20.86 -16.37 10.91
C GLY A 53 -21.08 -15.60 12.22
N VAL A 54 -20.22 -14.63 12.58
CA VAL A 54 -20.55 -13.67 13.65
C VAL A 54 -21.28 -12.49 13.03
N ALA A 55 -22.45 -12.14 13.58
CA ALA A 55 -23.16 -10.95 13.19
C ALA A 55 -22.24 -9.73 13.37
N HIS A 56 -21.89 -9.06 12.27
CA HIS A 56 -21.11 -7.85 12.34
C HIS A 56 -21.91 -6.81 13.15
N PRO A 57 -21.38 -6.20 14.24
CA PRO A 57 -22.11 -5.18 14.99
C PRO A 57 -22.46 -3.96 14.14
N ALA A 58 -21.73 -3.75 13.03
CA ALA A 58 -22.07 -2.78 12.00
C ALA A 58 -23.41 -3.06 11.27
N VAL A 59 -24.04 -4.22 11.51
CA VAL A 59 -25.40 -4.55 11.06
C VAL A 59 -26.43 -4.15 12.12
N TYR A 60 -26.04 -4.04 13.39
CA TYR A 60 -26.98 -3.75 14.50
C TYR A 60 -26.97 -2.30 14.98
N THR A 61 -25.96 -1.49 14.62
CA THR A 61 -25.91 -0.06 14.98
C THR A 61 -25.96 0.85 13.74
N HIS A 62 -27.16 0.96 13.17
CA HIS A 62 -27.61 2.01 12.24
C HIS A 62 -27.08 1.99 10.78
N PRO A 63 -27.90 2.46 9.79
CA PRO A 63 -27.66 2.35 8.35
C PRO A 63 -26.61 3.32 7.78
N MET A 64 -25.56 3.67 8.54
CA MET A 64 -24.60 4.73 8.19
C MET A 64 -23.15 4.25 8.01
N VAL A 65 -22.90 2.94 7.93
CA VAL A 65 -21.58 2.40 7.51
C VAL A 65 -21.76 1.22 6.55
N ALA A 66 -22.72 1.31 5.64
CA ALA A 66 -22.78 0.42 4.48
C ALA A 66 -21.78 0.90 3.42
N THR A 67 -20.51 0.57 3.61
CA THR A 67 -19.56 0.39 2.49
C THR A 67 -19.38 -1.11 2.26
N PHE A 68 -20.50 -1.80 2.05
CA PHE A 68 -20.52 -3.08 1.36
C PHE A 68 -20.66 -2.78 -0.14
N PRO A 69 -19.71 -3.18 -1.01
CA PRO A 69 -19.73 -2.86 -2.44
C PRO A 69 -20.75 -3.67 -3.26
N HIS A 70 -21.57 -4.52 -2.65
CA HIS A 70 -22.37 -5.51 -3.37
C HIS A 70 -23.83 -5.13 -3.60
N LEU A 71 -24.24 -3.87 -3.36
CA LEU A 71 -25.57 -3.40 -3.73
C LEU A 71 -25.52 -2.07 -4.50
N PRO A 72 -26.37 -1.90 -5.53
CA PRO A 72 -26.44 -0.67 -6.32
C PRO A 72 -27.02 0.45 -5.44
N LYS A 73 -26.25 1.52 -5.20
CA LYS A 73 -26.68 2.65 -4.36
C LYS A 73 -27.66 3.58 -5.09
N PRO A 74 -28.68 4.14 -4.40
CA PRO A 74 -29.29 5.40 -4.78
C PRO A 74 -28.38 6.58 -4.38
N ARG A 75 -28.32 7.59 -5.25
CA ARG A 75 -27.53 8.82 -5.14
C ARG A 75 -28.06 9.69 -4.00
N THR A 76 -27.33 9.80 -2.87
CA THR A 76 -27.27 11.01 -2.01
C THR A 76 -26.50 10.72 -0.71
N SER A 77 -25.17 10.90 -0.68
CA SER A 77 -24.50 11.40 0.53
C SER A 77 -23.10 11.91 0.21
N ILE A 78 -22.85 13.12 0.70
CA ILE A 78 -21.70 13.99 0.49
C ILE A 78 -20.67 13.63 1.57
N PHE A 79 -19.70 12.79 1.25
CA PHE A 79 -18.42 12.69 1.98
C PHE A 79 -17.32 12.41 0.96
N GLN A 80 -16.65 13.48 0.54
CA GLN A 80 -15.54 13.46 -0.40
C GLN A 80 -14.27 12.95 0.33
N ALA A 81 -14.17 11.65 0.56
CA ALA A 81 -12.86 11.04 0.69
C ALA A 81 -12.23 11.09 -0.71
N ASP A 82 -11.11 11.79 -0.84
CA ASP A 82 -10.42 12.07 -2.10
C ASP A 82 -10.32 10.82 -2.98
N LEU A 83 -11.25 10.70 -3.93
CA LEU A 83 -11.50 9.53 -4.78
C LEU A 83 -10.55 9.49 -5.98
N SER A 84 -9.50 10.31 -5.98
CA SER A 84 -8.75 10.62 -7.19
C SER A 84 -7.80 9.51 -7.68
N ARG A 85 -7.80 8.28 -7.10
CA ARG A 85 -6.92 7.20 -7.62
C ARG A 85 -7.23 5.75 -7.21
N GLY A 86 -8.48 5.30 -7.26
CA GLY A 86 -8.75 3.88 -7.02
C GLY A 86 -10.11 3.37 -7.49
N TYR A 87 -10.11 2.62 -8.58
CA TYR A 87 -11.24 1.84 -9.09
C TYR A 87 -12.04 1.13 -7.99
N ALA A 88 -13.36 1.15 -8.17
CA ALA A 88 -14.40 0.58 -7.32
C ALA A 88 -14.38 -0.96 -7.29
N SER A 89 -13.36 -1.54 -6.68
CA SER A 89 -13.36 -2.96 -6.32
C SER A 89 -12.99 -3.07 -4.84
N SER A 90 -14.00 -3.03 -3.98
CA SER A 90 -13.94 -3.55 -2.61
C SER A 90 -12.90 -2.96 -1.66
N SER A 91 -12.45 -1.72 -1.86
CA SER A 91 -11.52 -1.03 -0.97
C SER A 91 -12.16 -0.61 0.37
N THR A 92 -12.23 -1.51 1.37
CA THR A 92 -12.29 -1.11 2.79
C THR A 92 -11.28 0.01 3.04
N ALA A 93 -11.78 1.22 3.34
CA ALA A 93 -10.95 2.33 3.77
C ALA A 93 -10.10 1.87 4.97
N MET A 94 -8.86 2.35 5.10
CA MET A 94 -7.96 1.91 6.16
C MET A 94 -7.47 3.12 6.96
N VAL A 95 -7.36 2.94 8.27
CA VAL A 95 -6.88 3.97 9.19
C VAL A 95 -5.48 3.56 9.64
N ARG A 96 -4.53 4.48 9.49
CA ARG A 96 -3.16 4.36 10.00
C ARG A 96 -3.06 5.12 11.30
N HIS A 97 -2.75 4.43 12.39
CA HIS A 97 -2.44 5.05 13.67
C HIS A 97 -0.91 5.07 13.88
N GLY A 98 -0.40 6.08 14.60
CA GLY A 98 1.01 6.49 14.65
C GLY A 98 2.06 5.43 14.99
N ASN A 99 1.66 4.24 15.44
CA ASN A 99 2.56 3.12 15.75
C ASN A 99 2.59 2.05 14.64
N ASN A 100 2.45 2.42 13.37
CA ASN A 100 2.41 1.49 12.24
C ASN A 100 1.24 0.46 12.30
N GLN A 101 0.28 0.71 13.20
CA GLN A 101 -0.92 -0.11 13.38
C GLN A 101 -1.95 0.33 12.35
N VAL A 102 -2.20 -0.54 11.37
CA VAL A 102 -3.18 -0.31 10.31
C VAL A 102 -4.36 -1.24 10.50
N TYR A 103 -5.56 -0.68 10.46
CA TYR A 103 -6.81 -1.45 10.55
C TYR A 103 -7.83 -0.94 9.55
N GLY A 104 -8.68 -1.83 9.06
CA GLY A 104 -9.80 -1.48 8.19
C GLY A 104 -10.84 -0.64 8.93
N LEU A 105 -11.42 0.35 8.24
CA LEU A 105 -12.54 1.12 8.74
C LEU A 105 -13.73 0.20 9.02
N GLY A 106 -14.35 0.35 10.19
CA GLY A 106 -15.46 -0.50 10.61
C GLY A 106 -15.05 -1.88 11.17
N THR A 107 -13.75 -2.15 11.33
CA THR A 107 -13.27 -3.34 12.04
C THR A 107 -13.40 -3.18 13.56
N PRO A 108 -13.44 -4.27 14.34
CA PRO A 108 -13.44 -4.21 15.81
C PRO A 108 -12.26 -3.38 16.36
N MET A 109 -11.06 -3.55 15.78
CA MET A 109 -9.87 -2.79 16.18
C MET A 109 -9.99 -1.29 15.86
N HIS A 110 -10.65 -0.93 14.76
CA HIS A 110 -10.96 0.47 14.46
C HIS A 110 -11.87 1.08 15.52
N PHE A 111 -12.94 0.37 15.92
CA PHE A 111 -13.84 0.85 16.96
C PHE A 111 -13.11 0.98 18.31
N MET A 112 -12.37 -0.06 18.71
CA MET A 112 -11.56 -0.05 19.94
C MET A 112 -10.54 1.09 19.97
N SER A 113 -9.89 1.40 18.84
CA SER A 113 -8.94 2.51 18.77
C SER A 113 -9.57 3.88 18.98
N LYS A 114 -10.87 4.02 18.68
CA LYS A 114 -11.60 5.28 18.77
C LYS A 114 -12.33 5.44 20.11
N THR A 115 -12.87 4.36 20.66
CA THR A 115 -13.67 4.39 21.89
C THR A 115 -12.92 3.93 23.14
N GLY A 116 -11.76 3.28 23.00
CA GLY A 116 -10.98 2.76 24.12
C GLY A 116 -11.63 1.58 24.87
N VAL A 117 -12.83 1.16 24.46
CA VAL A 117 -13.59 0.07 25.07
C VAL A 117 -13.97 -0.99 24.03
N PRO A 118 -13.87 -2.29 24.34
CA PRO A 118 -14.28 -3.35 23.44
C PRO A 118 -15.80 -3.25 23.16
N PRO A 119 -16.26 -3.49 21.91
CA PRO A 119 -17.68 -3.54 21.61
C PRO A 119 -18.41 -4.52 22.54
N PRO A 120 -19.54 -4.13 23.15
CA PRO A 120 -20.33 -5.03 23.98
C PRO A 120 -20.74 -6.28 23.19
N GLY A 121 -20.44 -7.47 23.72
CA GLY A 121 -20.85 -8.74 23.12
C GLY A 121 -19.96 -9.30 22.02
N ILE A 122 -18.76 -8.75 21.78
CA ILE A 122 -17.72 -9.40 20.96
C ILE A 122 -16.56 -9.87 21.85
N GLY A 123 -16.29 -11.17 21.81
CA GLY A 123 -15.11 -11.75 22.44
C GLY A 123 -13.92 -11.82 21.48
N THR A 124 -12.73 -12.09 22.02
CA THR A 124 -11.52 -12.38 21.21
C THR A 124 -11.70 -13.59 20.28
N HIS A 125 -12.66 -14.47 20.58
CA HIS A 125 -13.04 -15.63 19.78
C HIS A 125 -13.86 -15.30 18.53
N ASP A 126 -14.46 -14.11 18.47
CA ASP A 126 -15.23 -13.64 17.30
C ASP A 126 -14.39 -12.86 16.30
N LEU A 127 -13.18 -12.50 16.72
CA LEU A 127 -12.21 -11.85 15.86
C LEU A 127 -11.68 -12.86 14.85
N CYS A 128 -11.39 -12.37 13.65
CA CYS A 128 -10.72 -13.18 12.65
C CYS A 128 -9.33 -13.56 13.20
N TYR A 129 -9.13 -14.84 13.48
CA TYR A 129 -7.89 -15.37 14.05
C TYR A 129 -6.64 -15.04 13.20
N MET A 130 -6.80 -14.87 11.89
CA MET A 130 -5.69 -14.55 10.97
C MET A 130 -5.23 -13.10 11.01
N CYS A 131 -6.09 -12.17 11.42
CA CYS A 131 -5.76 -10.74 11.49
C CYS A 131 -6.03 -10.11 12.85
N HIS A 132 -6.44 -10.91 13.83
CA HIS A 132 -6.80 -10.52 15.20
C HIS A 132 -7.70 -9.28 15.25
N GLY A 133 -8.72 -9.21 14.39
CA GLY A 133 -9.63 -8.07 14.37
C GLY A 133 -9.21 -6.88 13.51
N ARG A 134 -8.00 -6.85 12.91
CA ARG A 134 -7.53 -5.71 12.11
C ARG A 134 -8.17 -5.60 10.73
N GLY A 135 -8.67 -6.71 10.17
CA GLY A 135 -9.22 -6.78 8.81
C GLY A 135 -8.16 -6.69 7.69
N VAL A 136 -6.93 -6.30 8.00
CA VAL A 136 -5.81 -6.16 7.06
C VAL A 136 -4.60 -6.92 7.58
N LYS A 137 -3.71 -7.27 6.66
CA LYS A 137 -2.40 -7.88 6.90
C LYS A 137 -1.31 -7.04 6.25
N GLU A 138 -0.08 -7.19 6.69
CA GLU A 138 1.04 -6.54 6.02
C GLU A 138 1.23 -7.10 4.61
N CYS A 139 1.60 -6.22 3.68
CA CYS A 139 1.88 -6.65 2.33
C CYS A 139 3.21 -7.40 2.29
N HIS A 140 3.18 -8.68 1.91
CA HIS A 140 4.39 -9.52 1.84
C HIS A 140 5.43 -8.98 0.85
N HIS A 141 4.98 -8.31 -0.22
CA HIS A 141 5.87 -7.83 -1.27
C HIS A 141 6.71 -6.63 -0.84
N CYS A 142 6.18 -5.76 0.03
CA CYS A 142 6.89 -4.58 0.54
C CYS A 142 7.10 -4.59 2.05
N LYS A 143 6.82 -5.70 2.73
CA LYS A 143 7.00 -5.89 4.18
C LYS A 143 6.41 -4.74 5.01
N GLY A 144 5.22 -4.25 4.66
CA GLY A 144 4.60 -3.13 5.39
C GLY A 144 5.02 -1.72 4.93
N CYS A 145 6.11 -1.57 4.18
CA CYS A 145 6.65 -0.25 3.82
C CYS A 145 5.78 0.52 2.81
N GLY A 146 5.00 -0.17 1.99
CA GLY A 146 4.16 0.43 0.95
C GLY A 146 4.93 0.93 -0.27
N LYS A 147 6.19 1.33 -0.09
CA LYS A 147 7.10 1.75 -1.16
C LYS A 147 8.30 0.80 -1.26
N LYS A 148 8.94 0.78 -2.42
CA LYS A 148 10.18 0.05 -2.69
C LYS A 148 11.24 1.02 -3.20
N PRO A 149 12.52 0.79 -2.88
CA PRO A 149 13.59 1.62 -3.40
C PRO A 149 13.62 1.53 -4.92
N CYS A 150 13.81 2.69 -5.56
CA CYS A 150 13.97 2.74 -7.00
C CYS A 150 15.23 1.97 -7.41
N THR A 151 15.09 1.04 -8.35
CA THR A 151 16.21 0.23 -8.84
C THR A 151 17.12 1.01 -9.78
N ALA A 152 16.60 2.04 -10.45
CA ALA A 152 17.38 2.86 -11.38
C ALA A 152 18.34 3.82 -10.67
N CYS A 153 17.96 4.35 -9.49
CA CYS A 153 18.80 5.23 -8.68
C CYS A 153 19.18 4.63 -7.32
N CYS A 154 18.90 3.35 -7.08
CA CYS A 154 19.18 2.67 -5.81
C CYS A 154 18.68 3.42 -4.56
N GLY A 155 17.57 4.16 -4.66
CA GLY A 155 17.04 4.94 -3.53
C GLY A 155 17.50 6.39 -3.44
N THR A 156 18.48 6.84 -4.25
CA THR A 156 19.07 8.18 -4.10
C THR A 156 18.23 9.30 -4.73
N GLY A 157 17.28 8.97 -5.60
CA GLY A 157 16.50 9.95 -6.37
C GLY A 157 17.26 10.57 -7.56
N SER A 158 18.53 10.24 -7.75
CA SER A 158 19.39 10.82 -8.79
C SER A 158 20.22 9.74 -9.49
N VAL A 159 20.52 9.94 -10.77
CA VAL A 159 21.33 9.02 -11.59
C VAL A 159 22.52 9.76 -12.18
N ARG A 160 23.66 9.08 -12.25
CA ARG A 160 24.87 9.60 -12.88
C ARG A 160 24.91 9.18 -14.34
N ASN A 161 24.87 10.15 -15.25
CA ASN A 161 25.03 9.91 -16.68
C ASN A 161 26.46 10.25 -17.09
N PHE A 162 27.03 9.45 -18.00
CA PHE A 162 28.36 9.65 -18.55
C PHE A 162 28.42 9.06 -19.96
N THR A 163 29.28 9.63 -20.80
CA THR A 163 29.47 9.17 -22.17
C THR A 163 30.52 8.08 -22.22
N LYS A 164 30.18 6.91 -22.77
CA LYS A 164 31.13 5.81 -23.02
C LYS A 164 31.71 5.92 -24.42
N LEU A 165 33.04 5.87 -24.51
CA LEU A 165 33.78 5.84 -25.76
C LEU A 165 34.20 4.40 -26.05
N LYS A 166 33.93 3.94 -27.28
CA LYS A 166 34.39 2.64 -27.78
C LYS A 166 35.47 2.91 -28.83
N VAL A 167 36.71 2.59 -28.49
CA VAL A 167 37.88 2.78 -29.38
C VAL A 167 38.25 1.44 -29.99
N TYR A 168 38.38 1.40 -31.31
CA TYR A 168 38.89 0.26 -32.08
C TYR A 168 40.37 0.52 -32.38
N LEU A 169 41.24 -0.42 -32.00
CA LEU A 169 42.70 -0.38 -32.15
C LEU A 169 43.17 -1.48 -33.08
#